data_AF-A0A7R8YQU5-F1
#
_entry.id   AF-A0A7R8YQU5-F1
#
_cell.length_a   1.000
_cell.length_b   1.000
_cell.length_c   1.000
_cell.angle_alpha   90.00
_cell.angle_beta   90.00
_cell.angle_gamma   90.00
#
_symmetry.space_group_name_H-M   'P 1'
#
loop_
_entity.id
_entity.type
_entity.pdbx_description
1 polymer ?
#
loop_
_entity_poly.entity_id
_entity_poly.type
_entity_poly.pdbx_seq_one_letter_code
_entity_poly.pdbx_strand_id
1 'polypeptide(L)'
;MSTAKENCPPSPGKVRRCNAAFGKELFSRYNQNTCECINLKMQLKKLEAKIVKQNQAIMDVLASHSVLLNKIYKNETMPTEVSTVFPIKTVEELEKLNNGISEEDIPFYVATVKMKIKAGGLIKNFSKLISEDICLKYNYNGTHGKLPFCQYLKINGIFEGAVGDENYTSLIKQAFKRAKNNFFKKECLKRK
;
A
#
# COMPACT_ATOMS: atom_id res chain seq x y z
N MET A 1 2.67 101.09 0.25
CA MET A 1 3.97 101.10 0.97
C MET A 1 3.68 100.72 2.41
N SER A 2 3.79 99.45 2.81
CA SER A 2 4.98 98.63 3.03
C SER A 2 5.82 99.09 4.23
N THR A 3 5.75 98.33 5.32
CA THR A 3 6.87 98.16 6.26
C THR A 3 6.98 96.67 6.59
N ALA A 4 8.02 96.04 6.05
CA ALA A 4 8.41 94.67 6.32
C ALA A 4 9.02 94.59 7.73
N LYS A 5 8.54 93.66 8.55
CA LYS A 5 9.21 93.28 9.80
C LYS A 5 10.39 92.36 9.44
N GLU A 6 11.60 92.90 9.60
CA GLU A 6 12.85 92.14 9.52
C GLU A 6 12.88 91.06 10.62
N ASN A 7 13.00 89.80 10.17
CA ASN A 7 13.27 88.67 11.03
C ASN A 7 14.75 88.67 11.43
N CYS A 8 15.03 88.94 12.71
CA CYS A 8 16.36 88.86 13.29
C CYS A 8 16.85 87.39 13.30
N PRO A 9 18.08 87.08 12.85
CA PRO A 9 18.59 85.71 12.81
C PRO A 9 18.76 85.14 14.23
N PRO A 10 18.43 83.85 14.46
CA PRO A 10 18.47 83.26 15.78
C PRO A 10 19.90 83.21 16.34
N SER A 11 20.04 83.60 17.61
CA SER A 11 21.31 83.59 18.34
C SER A 11 22.02 82.22 18.25
N PRO A 12 23.35 82.16 18.04
CA PRO A 12 24.10 80.92 17.81
C PRO A 12 23.97 79.86 18.93
N GLY A 13 23.65 80.26 20.16
CA GLY A 13 23.38 79.35 21.28
C GLY A 13 22.07 78.55 21.16
N LYS A 14 21.03 79.09 20.51
CA LYS A 14 19.75 78.39 20.27
C LYS A 14 19.89 77.33 19.18
N VAL A 15 20.64 77.63 18.12
CA VAL A 15 20.90 76.69 17.01
C VAL A 15 21.70 75.47 17.49
N ARG A 16 22.71 75.67 18.36
CA ARG A 16 23.49 74.57 18.96
C ARG A 16 22.66 73.65 19.87
N ARG A 17 21.74 74.21 20.66
CA ARG A 17 20.85 73.42 21.55
C ARG A 17 19.84 72.59 20.76
N CYS A 18 19.24 73.16 19.71
CA CYS A 18 18.30 72.46 18.84
C CYS A 18 18.97 71.30 18.07
N ASN A 19 20.18 71.51 17.54
CA ASN A 19 20.92 70.46 16.83
C ASN A 19 21.33 69.29 17.74
N ALA A 20 21.69 69.57 19.00
CA ALA A 20 22.00 68.53 19.98
C ALA A 20 20.76 67.71 20.41
N ALA A 21 19.59 68.33 20.51
CA ALA A 21 18.33 67.65 20.81
C ALA A 21 17.89 66.75 19.64
N PHE A 22 17.98 67.27 18.41
CA PHE A 22 17.66 66.52 17.19
C PHE A 22 18.56 65.29 17.00
N GLY A 23 19.87 65.42 17.25
CA GLY A 23 20.81 64.29 17.19
C GLY A 23 20.51 63.19 18.23
N LYS A 24 20.05 63.56 19.43
CA LYS A 24 19.65 62.59 20.46
C LYS A 24 18.39 61.82 20.07
N GLU A 25 17.41 62.50 19.47
CA GLU A 25 16.17 61.86 19.01
C GLU A 25 16.43 60.87 17.86
N LEU A 26 17.23 61.26 16.87
CA LEU A 26 17.62 60.37 15.77
C LEU A 26 18.39 59.13 16.27
N PHE A 27 19.32 59.31 17.21
CA PHE A 27 20.07 58.21 17.81
C PHE A 27 19.15 57.27 18.60
N SER A 28 18.18 57.81 19.34
CA SER A 28 17.19 57.01 20.07
C SER A 28 16.31 56.19 19.12
N ARG A 29 15.81 56.79 18.04
CA ARG A 29 15.02 56.07 17.01
C ARG A 29 15.85 55.01 16.31
N TYR A 30 17.11 55.30 15.98
CA TYR A 30 18.01 54.32 15.38
C TYR A 30 18.19 53.10 16.30
N ASN A 31 18.45 53.32 17.59
CA ASN A 31 18.61 52.22 18.54
C ASN A 31 17.32 51.42 18.73
N GLN A 32 16.17 52.09 18.79
CA GLN A 32 14.87 51.44 18.88
C GLN A 32 14.59 50.55 17.66
N ASN A 33 14.76 51.08 16.44
CA ASN A 33 14.59 50.32 15.20
C ASN A 33 15.58 49.14 15.11
N THR A 34 16.79 49.32 15.62
CA THR A 34 17.80 48.25 15.65
C THR A 34 17.36 47.12 16.59
N CYS A 35 16.81 47.46 17.76
CA CYS A 35 16.26 46.49 18.71
C CYS A 35 15.06 45.74 18.11
N GLU A 36 14.15 46.44 17.43
CA GLU A 36 13.00 45.84 16.74
C GLU A 36 13.43 44.88 15.63
N CYS A 37 14.41 45.27 14.80
CA CYS A 37 15.00 44.41 13.78
C CYS A 37 15.61 43.12 14.36
N ILE A 38 16.30 43.21 15.50
CA ILE A 38 16.87 42.03 16.18
C ILE A 38 15.75 41.11 16.68
N ASN A 39 14.70 41.67 17.28
CA ASN A 39 13.57 40.90 17.79
C ASN A 39 12.83 40.18 16.66
N LEU A 40 12.54 40.87 15.54
CA LEU A 40 11.90 40.29 14.36
C LEU A 40 12.74 39.14 13.78
N LYS A 41 14.06 39.31 13.66
CA LYS A 41 14.97 38.24 13.22
C LYS A 41 14.91 37.02 14.13
N MET A 42 14.82 37.24 15.45
CA MET A 42 14.71 36.14 16.42
C MET A 42 13.37 35.40 16.29
N GLN A 43 12.26 36.14 16.06
CA GLN A 43 10.95 35.54 15.84
C GLN A 43 10.91 34.73 14.53
N LEU A 44 11.50 35.23 13.44
CA LEU A 44 11.62 34.50 12.17
C LEU A 44 12.35 33.16 12.35
N LYS A 45 13.51 33.17 13.02
CA LYS A 45 14.25 31.92 13.31
C LYS A 45 13.43 30.93 14.12
N LYS A 46 12.67 31.40 15.11
CA LYS A 46 11.79 30.53 15.91
C LYS A 46 10.67 29.95 15.06
N LEU A 47 10.12 30.72 14.13
CA LEU A 47 9.06 30.26 13.23
C LEU A 47 9.60 29.23 12.23
N GLU A 48 10.76 29.47 11.64
CA GLU A 48 11.46 28.52 10.75
C GLU A 48 11.70 27.18 11.46
N ALA A 49 12.23 27.20 12.68
CA ALA A 49 12.47 25.99 13.46
C ALA A 49 11.16 25.22 13.74
N LYS A 50 10.05 25.92 14.01
CA LYS A 50 8.74 25.28 14.19
C LYS A 50 8.24 24.63 12.91
N ILE A 51 8.37 25.31 11.77
CA ILE A 51 7.95 24.79 10.45
C ILE A 51 8.74 23.52 10.12
N VAL A 52 10.07 23.55 10.29
CA VAL A 52 10.91 22.36 10.03
C VAL A 52 10.49 21.20 10.92
N LYS A 53 10.25 21.44 12.21
CA LYS A 53 9.80 20.40 13.14
C LYS A 53 8.43 19.82 12.77
N GLN A 54 7.49 20.67 12.37
CA GLN A 54 6.16 20.24 11.93
C GLN A 54 6.24 19.42 10.64
N ASN A 55 7.03 19.87 9.65
CA ASN A 55 7.21 19.14 8.41
C ASN A 55 7.83 17.76 8.64
N GLN A 56 8.80 17.65 9.55
CA GLN A 56 9.37 16.35 9.92
C GLN A 56 8.30 15.42 10.52
N ALA A 57 7.51 15.91 11.46
CA ALA A 57 6.43 15.12 12.06
C ALA A 57 5.38 14.69 11.02
N ILE A 58 5.03 15.57 10.07
CA ILE A 58 4.10 15.24 8.98
C ILE A 58 4.69 14.12 8.10
N MET A 59 5.98 14.21 7.74
CA MET A 59 6.65 13.19 6.94
C MET A 59 6.66 11.83 7.63
N ASP A 60 6.95 11.79 8.94
CA ASP A 60 6.97 10.55 9.72
C ASP A 60 5.57 9.90 9.78
N VAL A 61 4.53 10.70 9.96
CA VAL A 61 3.12 10.24 9.93
C VAL A 61 2.74 9.73 8.54
N LEU A 62 3.11 10.45 7.48
CA LEU A 62 2.82 10.05 6.09
C LEU A 62 3.50 8.72 5.72
N ALA A 63 4.75 8.53 6.14
CA ALA A 63 5.46 7.26 5.94
C ALA A 63 4.77 6.11 6.69
N SER A 64 4.30 6.35 7.91
CA SER A 64 3.55 5.35 8.68
C SER A 64 2.20 5.02 8.02
N HIS A 65 1.48 6.02 7.54
CA HIS A 65 0.21 5.82 6.83
C HIS A 65 0.37 5.07 5.51
N SER A 66 1.42 5.34 4.73
CA SER A 66 1.65 4.64 3.45
C SER A 66 1.89 3.14 3.65
N VAL A 67 2.63 2.76 4.68
CA VAL A 67 2.84 1.36 5.07
C VAL A 67 1.53 0.69 5.49
N LEU A 68 0.73 1.36 6.32
CA LEU A 68 -0.57 0.84 6.77
C LEU A 68 -1.56 0.67 5.60
N LEU A 69 -1.65 1.66 4.71
CA LEU A 69 -2.52 1.60 3.53
C LEU A 69 -2.12 0.46 2.60
N ASN A 70 -0.83 0.28 2.34
CA ASN A 70 -0.35 -0.86 1.55
C ASN A 70 -0.72 -2.21 2.18
N LYS A 71 -0.65 -2.30 3.51
CA LYS A 71 -1.05 -3.52 4.24
C LYS A 71 -2.56 -3.78 4.14
N ILE A 72 -3.38 -2.74 4.29
CA ILE A 72 -4.84 -2.85 4.18
C ILE A 72 -5.23 -3.22 2.74
N TYR A 73 -4.67 -2.52 1.74
CA TYR A 73 -4.90 -2.82 0.34
C TYR A 73 -4.58 -4.29 0.02
N LYS A 74 -3.37 -4.76 0.36
CA LYS A 74 -3.00 -6.16 0.17
C LYS A 74 -3.96 -7.13 0.88
N ASN A 75 -4.52 -6.77 2.04
CA ASN A 75 -5.41 -7.64 2.79
C ASN A 75 -6.87 -7.63 2.28
N GLU A 76 -7.36 -6.55 1.68
CA GLU A 76 -8.75 -6.42 1.25
C GLU A 76 -8.97 -6.74 -0.23
N THR A 77 -8.06 -6.31 -1.11
CA THR A 77 -8.23 -6.50 -2.57
C THR A 77 -7.71 -7.86 -3.03
N MET A 78 -6.55 -8.31 -2.53
CA MET A 78 -5.93 -9.57 -2.98
C MET A 78 -6.81 -10.81 -2.75
N PRO A 79 -7.50 -11.00 -1.60
CA PRO A 79 -8.37 -12.16 -1.44
C PRO A 79 -9.54 -12.16 -2.42
N THR A 80 -10.03 -10.98 -2.81
CA THR A 80 -11.14 -10.83 -3.76
C THR A 80 -10.68 -11.18 -5.17
N GLU A 81 -9.54 -10.65 -5.61
CA GLU A 81 -8.94 -10.95 -6.92
C GLU A 81 -8.57 -12.44 -7.03
N VAL A 82 -7.91 -12.99 -6.01
CA VAL A 82 -7.50 -14.40 -5.99
C VAL A 82 -8.71 -15.35 -5.97
N SER A 83 -9.83 -14.96 -5.34
CA SER A 83 -11.06 -15.75 -5.38
C SER A 83 -11.63 -15.91 -6.79
N THR A 84 -11.45 -14.91 -7.67
CA THR A 84 -11.92 -14.96 -9.07
C THR A 84 -11.11 -15.91 -9.96
N VAL A 85 -9.87 -16.23 -9.57
CA VAL A 85 -8.99 -17.15 -10.31
C VAL A 85 -9.53 -18.59 -10.32
N PHE A 86 -10.30 -18.96 -9.30
CA PHE A 86 -10.85 -20.31 -9.16
C PHE A 86 -12.34 -20.36 -9.54
N PRO A 87 -12.79 -21.36 -10.32
CA PRO A 87 -12.03 -22.54 -10.76
C PRO A 87 -11.17 -22.29 -12.01
N ILE A 88 -10.00 -22.92 -12.06
CA ILE A 88 -9.09 -22.91 -13.22
C ILE A 88 -9.71 -23.78 -14.33
N LYS A 89 -9.95 -23.19 -15.51
CA LYS A 89 -10.70 -23.82 -16.60
C LYS A 89 -9.80 -24.37 -17.69
N THR A 90 -8.71 -23.66 -18.00
CA THR A 90 -7.85 -23.99 -19.14
C THR A 90 -6.42 -24.36 -18.72
N VAL A 91 -5.70 -25.05 -19.60
CA VAL A 91 -4.31 -25.45 -19.37
C VAL A 91 -3.41 -24.22 -19.32
N GLU A 92 -3.68 -23.25 -20.18
CA GLU A 92 -2.98 -21.98 -20.24
C GLU A 92 -3.16 -21.18 -18.94
N GLU A 93 -4.37 -21.13 -18.36
CA GLU A 93 -4.60 -20.53 -17.05
C GLU A 93 -3.81 -21.23 -15.95
N LEU A 94 -3.73 -22.57 -16.00
CA LEU A 94 -3.01 -23.36 -15.02
C LEU A 94 -1.49 -23.08 -15.06
N GLU A 95 -0.92 -22.98 -16.26
CA GLU A 95 0.49 -22.64 -16.47
C GLU A 95 0.79 -21.19 -16.09
N LYS A 96 -0.04 -20.24 -16.55
CA LYS A 96 0.09 -18.82 -16.21
C LYS A 96 0.04 -18.62 -14.69
N LEU A 97 -0.90 -19.29 -14.02
CA LEU A 97 -1.02 -19.19 -12.56
C LEU A 97 0.23 -19.76 -11.88
N ASN A 98 0.64 -20.98 -12.22
CA ASN A 98 1.80 -21.59 -11.59
C ASN A 98 3.06 -20.73 -11.78
N ASN A 99 3.26 -20.13 -12.95
CA ASN A 99 4.46 -19.34 -13.21
C ASN A 99 4.37 -17.92 -12.62
N GLY A 100 3.16 -17.34 -12.57
CA GLY A 100 2.92 -15.96 -12.15
C GLY A 100 2.75 -15.73 -10.64
N ILE A 101 2.60 -16.78 -9.83
CA ILE A 101 2.51 -16.62 -8.36
C ILE A 101 3.87 -16.17 -7.80
N SER A 102 3.87 -15.03 -7.11
CA SER A 102 5.02 -14.56 -6.32
C SER A 102 4.98 -15.14 -4.89
N GLU A 103 6.12 -15.19 -4.21
CA GLU A 103 6.20 -15.73 -2.84
C GLU A 103 5.33 -14.94 -1.84
N GLU A 104 5.23 -13.62 -2.04
CA GLU A 104 4.36 -12.75 -1.24
C GLU A 104 2.87 -13.08 -1.39
N ASP A 105 2.47 -13.65 -2.53
CA ASP A 105 1.06 -13.90 -2.85
C ASP A 105 0.57 -15.25 -2.30
N ILE A 106 1.49 -16.20 -2.05
CA ILE A 106 1.20 -17.58 -1.62
C ILE A 106 0.22 -17.62 -0.42
N PRO A 107 0.38 -16.83 0.66
CA PRO A 107 -0.53 -16.85 1.79
C PRO A 107 -1.98 -16.51 1.41
N PHE A 108 -2.18 -15.57 0.48
CA PHE A 108 -3.51 -15.17 0.01
C PHE A 108 -4.18 -16.28 -0.82
N TYR A 109 -3.41 -16.96 -1.67
CA TYR A 109 -3.88 -18.13 -2.40
C TYR A 109 -4.24 -19.29 -1.45
N VAL A 110 -3.40 -19.57 -0.47
CA VAL A 110 -3.64 -20.60 0.55
C VAL A 110 -4.94 -20.29 1.32
N ALA A 111 -5.12 -19.05 1.78
CA ALA A 111 -6.33 -18.63 2.49
C ALA A 111 -7.59 -18.77 1.63
N THR A 112 -7.51 -18.38 0.35
CA THR A 112 -8.63 -18.48 -0.60
C THR A 112 -9.00 -19.93 -0.90
N VAL A 113 -8.00 -20.79 -1.15
CA VAL A 113 -8.22 -22.23 -1.37
C VAL A 113 -8.83 -22.84 -0.11
N LYS A 114 -8.29 -22.53 1.07
CA LYS A 114 -8.80 -22.97 2.37
C LYS A 114 -10.26 -22.59 2.56
N MET A 115 -10.65 -21.37 2.19
CA MET A 115 -12.04 -20.92 2.21
C MET A 115 -12.92 -21.76 1.26
N LYS A 116 -12.48 -22.02 0.02
CA LYS A 116 -13.26 -22.81 -0.95
C LYS A 116 -13.42 -24.29 -0.56
N ILE A 117 -12.44 -24.86 0.16
CA ILE A 117 -12.48 -26.27 0.61
C ILE A 117 -13.03 -26.49 2.02
N LYS A 118 -13.25 -25.44 2.81
CA LYS A 118 -13.66 -25.52 4.23
C LYS A 118 -14.83 -26.47 4.48
N ALA A 119 -15.86 -26.39 3.65
CA ALA A 119 -17.07 -27.21 3.79
C ALA A 119 -16.90 -28.61 3.14
N GLY A 120 -16.25 -29.55 3.82
CA GLY A 120 -16.14 -30.94 3.37
C GLY A 120 -14.82 -31.33 2.68
N GLY A 121 -13.81 -30.48 2.78
CA GLY A 121 -12.43 -30.76 2.39
C GLY A 121 -12.16 -30.71 0.89
N LEU A 122 -10.90 -30.98 0.53
CA LEU A 122 -10.40 -30.92 -0.84
C LEU A 122 -11.17 -31.85 -1.77
N ILE A 123 -11.40 -33.11 -1.37
CA ILE A 123 -12.02 -34.14 -2.20
C ILE A 123 -13.42 -33.74 -2.68
N LYS A 124 -14.26 -33.18 -1.79
CA LYS A 124 -15.64 -32.82 -2.12
C LYS A 124 -15.72 -31.52 -2.92
N ASN A 125 -14.81 -30.57 -2.66
CA ASN A 125 -14.85 -29.23 -3.24
C ASN A 125 -13.86 -29.04 -4.40
N PHE A 126 -13.22 -30.10 -4.88
CA PHE A 126 -12.18 -29.99 -5.89
C PHE A 126 -12.67 -29.30 -7.18
N SER A 127 -13.93 -29.52 -7.56
CA SER A 127 -14.56 -28.87 -8.72
C SER A 127 -14.70 -27.35 -8.60
N LYS A 128 -14.56 -26.78 -7.38
CA LYS A 128 -14.52 -25.34 -7.15
C LYS A 128 -13.13 -24.73 -7.38
N LEU A 129 -12.10 -25.57 -7.44
CA LEU A 129 -10.71 -25.17 -7.66
C LEU A 129 -10.26 -25.46 -9.09
N ILE A 130 -10.57 -26.65 -9.59
CA ILE A 130 -10.14 -27.13 -10.91
C ILE A 130 -11.38 -27.57 -11.69
N SER A 131 -11.49 -27.13 -12.95
CA SER A 131 -12.60 -27.51 -13.83
C SER A 131 -12.62 -29.00 -14.16
N GLU A 132 -13.77 -29.48 -14.62
CA GLU A 132 -13.93 -30.87 -15.07
C GLU A 132 -13.02 -31.18 -16.28
N ASP A 133 -12.82 -30.22 -17.18
CA ASP A 133 -11.96 -30.36 -18.37
C ASP A 133 -10.49 -30.63 -17.99
N ILE A 134 -9.96 -29.87 -17.03
CA ILE A 134 -8.61 -30.10 -16.50
C ILE A 134 -8.56 -31.43 -15.77
N CYS A 135 -9.58 -31.75 -14.98
CA CYS A 135 -9.65 -33.04 -14.30
C CYS A 135 -9.55 -34.20 -15.28
N LEU A 136 -10.19 -34.13 -16.45
CA LEU A 136 -10.15 -35.21 -17.45
C LEU A 136 -8.77 -35.37 -18.09
N LYS A 137 -8.09 -34.26 -18.41
CA LYS A 137 -6.77 -34.22 -19.05
C LYS A 137 -5.62 -34.60 -18.14
N TYR A 138 -5.73 -34.31 -16.84
CA TYR A 138 -4.63 -34.48 -15.89
C TYR A 138 -4.85 -35.64 -14.90
N ASN A 139 -3.75 -36.23 -14.45
CA ASN A 139 -3.64 -37.09 -13.28
C ASN A 139 -2.53 -36.53 -12.39
N TYR A 140 -2.51 -36.84 -11.09
CA TYR A 140 -1.42 -36.39 -10.23
C TYR A 140 -0.04 -36.81 -10.79
N ASN A 141 0.14 -38.09 -11.12
CA ASN A 141 1.40 -38.64 -11.66
C ASN A 141 1.53 -38.62 -13.19
N GLY A 142 0.46 -38.27 -13.94
CA GLY A 142 0.50 -38.32 -15.41
C GLY A 142 0.52 -39.73 -16.03
N THR A 143 -0.28 -40.66 -15.50
CA THR A 143 -0.40 -42.03 -16.04
C THR A 143 -1.57 -42.17 -17.03
N HIS A 144 -1.50 -43.19 -17.91
CA HIS A 144 -2.54 -43.53 -18.90
C HIS A 144 -2.84 -42.43 -19.93
N GLY A 145 -1.80 -41.83 -20.52
CA GLY A 145 -1.94 -40.78 -21.53
C GLY A 145 -2.46 -39.45 -20.98
N LYS A 146 -2.46 -39.28 -19.66
CA LYS A 146 -2.84 -38.02 -18.99
C LYS A 146 -1.60 -37.26 -18.57
N LEU A 147 -1.70 -35.93 -18.51
CA LEU A 147 -0.59 -35.08 -18.12
C LEU A 147 -0.38 -35.09 -16.59
N PRO A 148 0.86 -34.94 -16.11
CA PRO A 148 1.17 -34.92 -14.67
C PRO A 148 0.80 -33.57 -14.06
N PHE A 149 -0.05 -33.58 -13.03
CA PHE A 149 -0.38 -32.36 -12.26
C PHE A 149 0.70 -32.04 -11.22
N CYS A 150 1.51 -33.02 -10.81
CA CYS A 150 2.62 -32.81 -9.87
C CYS A 150 3.69 -31.85 -10.39
N GLN A 151 3.72 -31.56 -11.70
CA GLN A 151 4.65 -30.59 -12.30
C GLN A 151 4.40 -29.15 -11.85
N TYR A 152 3.17 -28.83 -11.41
CA TYR A 152 2.80 -27.48 -10.97
C TYR A 152 3.14 -27.29 -9.48
N LEU A 153 4.44 -27.15 -9.18
CA LEU A 153 4.95 -27.12 -7.81
C LEU A 153 4.32 -26.03 -6.93
N LYS A 154 4.17 -24.81 -7.45
CA LYS A 154 3.60 -23.68 -6.69
C LYS A 154 2.13 -23.89 -6.37
N ILE A 155 1.35 -24.38 -7.34
CA ILE A 155 -0.07 -24.69 -7.13
C ILE A 155 -0.23 -25.86 -6.15
N ASN A 156 0.59 -26.91 -6.27
CA ASN A 156 0.55 -28.02 -5.33
C ASN A 156 0.93 -27.57 -3.91
N GLY A 157 1.94 -26.70 -3.75
CA GLY A 157 2.31 -26.12 -2.46
C GLY A 157 1.18 -25.28 -1.84
N ILE A 158 0.43 -24.52 -2.65
CA ILE A 158 -0.75 -23.79 -2.18
C ILE A 158 -1.84 -24.76 -1.69
N PHE A 159 -2.12 -25.81 -2.46
CA PHE A 159 -3.16 -26.77 -2.10
C PHE A 159 -2.77 -27.57 -0.86
N GLU A 160 -1.51 -27.99 -0.75
CA GLU A 160 -0.95 -28.67 0.41
C GLU A 160 -1.03 -27.77 1.65
N GLY A 161 -0.58 -26.52 1.57
CA GLY A 161 -0.66 -25.55 2.66
C GLY A 161 -2.10 -25.22 3.06
N ALA A 162 -3.05 -25.25 2.13
CA ALA A 162 -4.47 -25.03 2.43
C ALA A 162 -5.12 -26.22 3.15
N VAL A 163 -4.69 -27.44 2.84
CA VAL A 163 -5.18 -28.67 3.48
C VAL A 163 -4.52 -28.87 4.85
N GLY A 164 -3.22 -28.66 4.96
CA GLY A 164 -2.45 -28.84 6.20
C GLY A 164 -2.34 -30.30 6.66
N ASP A 165 -2.39 -31.26 5.72
CA ASP A 165 -2.31 -32.70 5.99
C ASP A 165 -1.11 -33.30 5.24
N GLU A 166 -0.30 -34.11 5.93
CA GLU A 166 0.84 -34.83 5.38
C GLU A 166 0.43 -35.81 4.26
N ASN A 167 -0.84 -36.21 4.22
CA ASN A 167 -1.40 -37.09 3.19
C ASN A 167 -1.96 -36.35 1.96
N TYR A 168 -1.58 -35.09 1.73
CA TYR A 168 -2.03 -34.27 0.60
C TYR A 168 -2.02 -35.03 -0.75
N THR A 169 -0.92 -35.76 -1.03
CA THR A 169 -0.78 -36.55 -2.26
C THR A 169 -1.88 -37.61 -2.44
N SER A 170 -2.31 -38.25 -1.35
CA SER A 170 -3.42 -39.21 -1.41
C SER A 170 -4.76 -38.49 -1.64
N LEU A 171 -4.97 -37.38 -0.94
CA LEU A 171 -6.20 -36.58 -1.03
C LEU A 171 -6.40 -36.00 -2.43
N ILE A 172 -5.36 -35.45 -3.06
CA ILE A 172 -5.45 -34.89 -4.42
C ILE A 172 -5.72 -35.99 -5.46
N LYS A 173 -5.10 -37.17 -5.33
CA LYS A 173 -5.39 -38.34 -6.19
C LYS A 173 -6.86 -38.76 -6.07
N GLN A 174 -7.37 -38.82 -4.84
CA GLN A 174 -8.79 -39.13 -4.59
C GLN A 174 -9.73 -38.05 -5.14
N ALA A 175 -9.34 -36.77 -5.04
CA ALA A 175 -10.09 -35.64 -5.59
C ALA A 175 -10.23 -35.74 -7.11
N PHE A 176 -9.14 -36.01 -7.84
CA PHE A 176 -9.18 -36.25 -9.29
C PHE A 176 -10.06 -37.46 -9.64
N LYS A 177 -9.96 -38.57 -8.90
CA LYS A 177 -10.78 -39.76 -9.11
C LYS A 177 -12.27 -39.43 -8.95
N ARG A 178 -12.63 -38.71 -7.88
CA ARG A 178 -14.00 -38.30 -7.61
C ARG A 178 -14.55 -37.35 -8.68
N ALA A 179 -13.77 -36.36 -9.10
CA ALA A 179 -14.16 -35.41 -10.14
C ALA A 179 -14.50 -36.14 -11.46
N LYS A 180 -13.63 -37.07 -11.89
CA LYS A 180 -13.85 -37.92 -13.07
C LYS A 180 -15.11 -38.77 -12.94
N ASN A 181 -15.27 -39.45 -11.80
CA ASN A 181 -16.44 -40.29 -11.56
C ASN A 181 -17.73 -39.48 -11.61
N ASN A 182 -17.73 -38.26 -11.07
CA ASN A 182 -18.89 -37.37 -11.14
C ASN A 182 -19.20 -36.94 -12.58
N PHE A 183 -18.18 -36.58 -13.36
CA PHE A 183 -18.34 -36.25 -14.77
C PHE A 183 -18.96 -37.41 -15.56
N PHE A 184 -18.38 -38.61 -15.48
CA PHE A 184 -18.89 -39.77 -16.21
C PHE A 184 -20.29 -40.19 -15.74
N LYS A 185 -20.59 -40.09 -14.44
CA LYS A 185 -21.96 -40.31 -13.94
C LYS A 185 -22.95 -39.33 -14.55
N LYS A 186 -22.63 -38.03 -14.60
CA LYS A 186 -23.47 -37.02 -15.25
C LYS A 186 -23.68 -37.34 -16.73
N GLU A 187 -22.61 -37.67 -17.45
CA GLU A 187 -22.69 -38.04 -18.87
C GLU A 187 -23.53 -39.30 -19.12
N CYS A 188 -23.40 -40.33 -18.28
CA CYS A 188 -24.26 -41.51 -18.37
C CYS A 188 -25.74 -41.18 -18.13
N LEU A 189 -26.04 -40.27 -17.20
CA LEU A 189 -27.42 -39.86 -16.92
C LEU A 189 -28.03 -39.03 -18.05
N LYS A 190 -27.23 -38.23 -18.78
CA LYS A 190 -27.71 -37.47 -19.95
C LYS A 190 -28.07 -38.36 -21.14
N ARG A 191 -27.52 -39.57 -21.19
CA ARG A 191 -27.74 -40.54 -22.28
C ARG A 191 -28.93 -41.49 -21.99
N LYS A 192 -29.55 -41.37 -20.82
CA LYS A 192 -30.80 -42.06 -20.46
C LYS A 192 -31.98 -41.17 -20.77
#